data_AF-A0A6P0C8Q5-F1
#
_entry.id   AF-A0A6P0C8Q5-F1
#
_cell.length_a   1.000
_cell.length_b   1.000
_cell.length_c   1.000
_cell.angle_alpha   90.00
_cell.angle_beta   90.00
_cell.angle_gamma   90.00
#
_symmetry.space_group_name_H-M   'P 1'
#
loop_
_entity.id
_entity.type
_entity.pdbx_description
1 polymer ?
#
loop_
_entity_poly.entity_id
_entity_poly.type
_entity_poly.pdbx_seq_one_letter_code
_entity_poly.pdbx_strand_id
1 'polypeptide(L)'
;MRKVFSYFENFVFRSFNFWDRATPLEYWCVMPVIWATIIFAFVGDLKEFWEFLLRREVPPLNPLYYDSILLFGLTAVPRLSLTVRRLHDSGRSGKWANLPLISLVSGLVLMMGIGSTVLSSSFASGGLGTGGEVVTLMAIGAALVLGDTSNVWPAAFASAAVLDAIGWDAIWGMLSEVMARTESVEMGTAASQFGQSLKEQPLMGGQLLIAMIGTVATPFVAAFMHLFFMLLPSDRDYNSYGESSVTPVTGAPKRKTSENSLAAYACLFEKTPEEQARLKEAQKAELKALYRSRVLGQTDTPDAPV
;
A
#
# COMPACT_ATOMS: atom_id res chain seq x y z
N MET A 1 -2.17 -26.12 16.86
CA MET A 1 -3.32 -25.20 17.03
C MET A 1 -3.00 -23.96 17.85
N ARG A 2 -2.49 -24.05 19.10
CA ARG A 2 -2.19 -22.84 19.93
C ARG A 2 -1.33 -21.77 19.24
N LYS A 3 -0.27 -22.17 18.52
CA LYS A 3 0.61 -21.23 17.77
C LYS A 3 -0.07 -20.50 16.61
N VAL A 4 -1.05 -21.14 15.97
CA VAL A 4 -1.78 -20.51 14.85
C VAL A 4 -2.72 -19.45 15.41
N PHE A 5 -3.44 -19.77 16.50
CA PHE A 5 -4.33 -18.83 17.16
C PHE A 5 -3.60 -17.59 17.67
N SER A 6 -2.37 -17.74 18.19
CA SER A 6 -1.57 -16.59 18.61
C SER A 6 -1.21 -15.63 17.46
N TYR A 7 -1.18 -16.08 16.20
CA TYR A 7 -0.98 -15.16 15.07
C TYR A 7 -2.19 -14.26 14.82
N PHE A 8 -3.41 -14.81 14.97
CA PHE A 8 -4.64 -14.03 14.88
C PHE A 8 -4.82 -13.10 16.09
N GLU A 9 -4.44 -13.55 17.27
CA GLU A 9 -4.39 -12.72 18.48
C GLU A 9 -3.44 -11.53 18.28
N ASN A 10 -2.22 -11.78 17.82
CA ASN A 10 -1.25 -10.73 17.50
C ASN A 10 -1.75 -9.78 16.41
N PHE A 11 -2.50 -10.27 15.42
CA PHE A 11 -3.09 -9.42 14.39
C PHE A 11 -4.08 -8.40 14.98
N VAL A 12 -4.94 -8.83 15.91
CA VAL A 12 -5.95 -7.97 16.53
C VAL A 12 -5.32 -7.04 17.58
N PHE A 13 -4.58 -7.58 18.54
CA PHE A 13 -4.10 -6.81 19.69
C PHE A 13 -2.86 -5.95 19.40
N ARG A 14 -2.04 -6.31 18.40
CA ARG A 14 -0.89 -5.48 17.95
C ARG A 14 -1.22 -4.66 16.71
N SER A 15 -2.49 -4.48 16.40
CA SER A 15 -2.96 -3.70 15.23
C SER A 15 -2.51 -2.24 15.23
N PHE A 16 -2.31 -1.62 16.40
CA PHE A 16 -1.83 -0.24 16.52
C PHE A 16 -0.32 -0.11 16.75
N ASN A 17 0.41 -1.23 16.83
CA ASN A 17 1.85 -1.21 17.04
C ASN A 17 2.60 -1.37 15.71
N PHE A 18 3.03 -0.24 15.13
CA PHE A 18 3.77 -0.20 13.86
C PHE A 18 5.28 -0.36 14.02
N TRP A 19 5.82 -0.21 15.23
CA TRP A 19 7.26 -0.17 15.47
C TRP A 19 7.90 -1.55 15.66
N ASP A 20 7.08 -2.59 15.69
CA ASP A 20 7.48 -3.93 16.06
C ASP A 20 7.73 -4.82 14.81
N ARG A 21 8.07 -6.09 15.03
CA ARG A 21 8.36 -7.08 13.99
C ARG A 21 7.30 -8.17 13.94
N ALA A 22 7.03 -8.70 12.75
CA ALA A 22 6.12 -9.81 12.51
C ALA A 22 6.78 -10.87 11.62
N THR A 23 6.69 -12.13 12.05
CA THR A 23 7.31 -13.25 11.33
C THR A 23 6.59 -13.53 9.99
N PRO A 24 7.26 -14.17 9.01
CA PRO A 24 6.64 -14.57 7.74
C PRO A 24 5.40 -15.45 7.96
N LEU A 25 5.44 -16.35 8.96
CA LEU A 25 4.32 -17.24 9.27
C LEU A 25 3.12 -16.48 9.84
N GLU A 26 3.35 -15.44 10.67
CA GLU A 26 2.26 -14.57 11.16
C GLU A 26 1.56 -13.88 9.98
N TYR A 27 2.32 -13.35 9.02
CA TYR A 27 1.77 -12.72 7.82
C TYR A 27 0.99 -13.70 6.93
N TRP A 28 1.64 -14.79 6.50
CA TRP A 28 1.07 -15.74 5.52
C TRP A 28 -0.04 -16.63 6.08
N CYS A 29 -0.16 -16.74 7.41
CA CYS A 29 -1.30 -17.43 8.01
C CYS A 29 -2.54 -16.53 8.09
N VAL A 30 -2.36 -15.25 8.43
CA VAL A 30 -3.47 -14.33 8.67
C VAL A 30 -3.98 -13.70 7.37
N MET A 31 -3.09 -13.18 6.52
CA MET A 31 -3.48 -12.39 5.35
C MET A 31 -4.39 -13.15 4.35
N PRO A 32 -4.07 -14.39 3.93
CA PRO A 32 -4.94 -15.12 3.00
C PRO A 32 -6.31 -15.41 3.57
N VAL A 33 -6.40 -15.70 4.88
CA VAL A 33 -7.69 -15.96 5.55
C VAL A 33 -8.55 -14.70 5.56
N ILE A 34 -7.97 -13.54 5.95
CA ILE A 34 -8.69 -12.27 5.94
C ILE A 34 -9.14 -11.90 4.52
N TRP A 35 -8.28 -12.05 3.51
CA TRP A 35 -8.67 -11.80 2.12
C TRP A 35 -9.74 -12.77 1.62
N ALA A 36 -9.67 -14.06 1.96
CA ALA A 36 -10.70 -15.02 1.61
C ALA A 36 -12.05 -14.66 2.25
N THR A 37 -12.06 -14.22 3.50
CA THR A 37 -13.28 -13.74 4.18
C THR A 37 -13.84 -12.48 3.51
N ILE A 38 -12.98 -11.52 3.15
CA ILE A 38 -13.42 -10.31 2.42
C ILE A 38 -13.99 -10.67 1.04
N ILE A 39 -13.33 -11.55 0.28
CA ILE A 39 -13.80 -11.99 -1.04
C ILE A 39 -15.13 -12.72 -0.92
N PHE A 40 -15.27 -13.60 0.08
CA PHE A 40 -16.53 -14.30 0.32
C PHE A 40 -17.68 -13.32 0.65
N ALA A 41 -17.44 -12.37 1.54
CA ALA A 41 -18.41 -11.32 1.86
C ALA A 41 -18.75 -10.48 0.63
N PHE A 42 -17.75 -10.12 -0.19
CA PHE A 42 -17.94 -9.34 -1.40
C PHE A 42 -18.82 -10.06 -2.43
N VAL A 43 -18.67 -11.37 -2.59
CA VAL A 43 -19.56 -12.17 -3.45
C VAL A 43 -21.00 -12.15 -2.92
N GLY A 44 -21.19 -12.15 -1.60
CA GLY A 44 -22.51 -11.98 -0.97
C GLY A 44 -23.12 -10.62 -1.28
N ASP A 45 -22.37 -9.54 -1.02
CA ASP A 45 -22.79 -8.17 -1.28
C ASP A 45 -23.13 -7.93 -2.76
N LEU A 46 -22.36 -8.51 -3.69
CA LEU A 46 -22.63 -8.42 -5.13
C LEU A 46 -23.94 -9.12 -5.51
N LYS A 47 -24.24 -10.28 -4.92
CA LYS A 47 -25.52 -10.98 -5.17
C LYS A 47 -26.70 -10.17 -4.65
N GLU A 48 -26.58 -9.62 -3.45
CA GLU A 48 -27.63 -8.80 -2.87
C GLU A 48 -27.85 -7.52 -3.68
N PHE A 49 -26.76 -6.84 -4.06
CA PHE A 49 -26.83 -5.69 -4.96
C PHE A 49 -27.50 -6.04 -6.29
N TRP A 50 -27.16 -7.20 -6.87
CA TRP A 50 -27.79 -7.70 -8.09
C TRP A 50 -29.30 -7.93 -7.92
N GLU A 51 -29.71 -8.52 -6.79
CA GLU A 51 -31.14 -8.74 -6.49
C GLU A 51 -31.91 -7.42 -6.37
N PHE A 52 -31.34 -6.38 -5.76
CA PHE A 52 -31.96 -5.04 -5.74
C PHE A 52 -32.20 -4.52 -7.15
N LEU A 53 -31.21 -4.65 -8.04
CA LEU A 53 -31.35 -4.22 -9.42
C LEU A 53 -32.46 -4.98 -10.16
N LEU A 54 -32.58 -6.29 -9.95
CA LEU A 54 -33.65 -7.11 -10.54
C LEU A 54 -35.04 -6.75 -10.00
N ARG A 55 -35.14 -6.40 -8.71
CA ARG A 55 -36.39 -5.92 -8.09
C ARG A 55 -36.73 -4.48 -8.46
N ARG A 56 -35.85 -3.78 -9.20
CA ARG A 56 -35.96 -2.36 -9.55
C ARG A 56 -36.00 -1.44 -8.33
N GLU A 57 -35.31 -1.85 -7.27
CA GLU A 57 -35.16 -1.07 -6.04
C GLU A 57 -33.78 -0.41 -6.03
N VAL A 58 -33.70 0.84 -5.57
CA VAL A 58 -32.41 1.52 -5.45
C VAL A 58 -31.64 0.89 -4.29
N PRO A 59 -30.47 0.28 -4.55
CA PRO A 59 -29.69 -0.35 -3.50
C PRO A 59 -29.22 0.70 -2.47
N PRO A 60 -29.07 0.31 -1.20
CA PRO A 60 -28.61 1.21 -0.17
C PRO A 60 -27.23 1.75 -0.52
N LEU A 61 -27.10 3.09 -0.54
CA LEU A 61 -25.84 3.77 -0.82
C LEU A 61 -24.95 3.91 0.42
N ASN A 62 -25.43 3.44 1.58
CA ASN A 62 -24.65 3.45 2.80
C ASN A 62 -23.53 2.40 2.70
N PRO A 63 -22.24 2.79 2.71
CA PRO A 63 -21.13 1.85 2.63
C PRO A 63 -21.09 0.85 3.80
N LEU A 64 -21.69 1.21 4.95
CA LEU A 64 -21.77 0.34 6.13
C LEU A 64 -22.83 -0.76 6.01
N TYR A 65 -23.68 -0.72 4.97
CA TYR A 65 -24.63 -1.78 4.68
C TYR A 65 -23.93 -3.05 4.20
N TYR A 66 -22.83 -2.88 3.45
CA TYR A 66 -22.13 -3.97 2.79
C TYR A 66 -21.07 -4.56 3.72
N ASP A 67 -21.17 -5.86 4.01
CA ASP A 67 -20.30 -6.56 4.94
C ASP A 67 -18.84 -6.54 4.47
N SER A 68 -18.60 -6.63 3.16
CA SER A 68 -17.25 -6.59 2.59
C SER A 68 -16.57 -5.25 2.84
N ILE A 69 -17.29 -4.13 2.70
CA ILE A 69 -16.76 -2.79 2.94
C ILE A 69 -16.48 -2.61 4.43
N LEU A 70 -17.39 -3.06 5.29
CA LEU A 70 -17.21 -3.01 6.74
C LEU A 70 -15.99 -3.84 7.17
N LEU A 71 -15.89 -5.10 6.72
CA LEU A 71 -14.76 -5.97 7.01
C LEU A 71 -13.45 -5.40 6.45
N PHE A 72 -13.46 -4.86 5.23
CA PHE A 72 -12.29 -4.22 4.63
C PHE A 72 -11.84 -3.01 5.46
N GLY A 73 -12.77 -2.15 5.87
CA GLY A 73 -12.50 -0.96 6.69
C GLY A 73 -12.01 -1.32 8.09
N LEU A 74 -12.71 -2.22 8.79
CA LEU A 74 -12.35 -2.68 10.13
C LEU A 74 -10.96 -3.34 10.17
N THR A 75 -10.64 -4.12 9.13
CA THR A 75 -9.34 -4.79 9.03
C THR A 75 -8.26 -3.94 8.36
N ALA A 76 -8.56 -2.71 7.90
CA ALA A 76 -7.59 -1.88 7.19
C ALA A 76 -6.34 -1.57 8.04
N VAL A 77 -6.55 -1.10 9.28
CA VAL A 77 -5.47 -0.77 10.21
C VAL A 77 -4.68 -2.01 10.64
N PRO A 78 -5.32 -3.10 11.13
CA PRO A 78 -4.61 -4.35 11.42
C PRO A 78 -3.80 -4.91 10.25
N ARG A 79 -4.35 -4.89 9.02
CA ARG A 79 -3.65 -5.34 7.80
C ARG A 79 -2.44 -4.47 7.48
N LEU A 80 -2.59 -3.16 7.57
CA LEU A 80 -1.49 -2.23 7.35
C LEU A 80 -0.38 -2.44 8.39
N SER A 81 -0.74 -2.53 9.67
CA SER A 81 0.21 -2.79 10.75
C SER A 81 0.98 -4.09 10.55
N LEU A 82 0.27 -5.20 10.24
CA LEU A 82 0.94 -6.49 10.00
C LEU A 82 1.89 -6.41 8.80
N THR A 83 1.53 -5.69 7.74
CA THR A 83 2.37 -5.48 6.56
C THR A 83 3.62 -4.65 6.90
N VAL A 84 3.48 -3.57 7.67
CA VAL A 84 4.58 -2.73 8.13
C VAL A 84 5.53 -3.53 9.04
N ARG A 85 4.99 -4.24 10.04
CA ARG A 85 5.79 -5.10 10.94
C ARG A 85 6.53 -6.19 10.18
N ARG A 86 5.94 -6.71 9.11
CA ARG A 86 6.58 -7.70 8.23
C ARG A 86 7.71 -7.09 7.40
N LEU A 87 7.53 -5.87 6.91
CA LEU A 87 8.61 -5.12 6.23
C LEU A 87 9.76 -4.80 7.19
N HIS A 88 9.45 -4.37 8.41
CA HIS A 88 10.45 -4.15 9.46
C HIS A 88 11.19 -5.44 9.81
N ASP A 89 10.51 -6.58 9.81
CA ASP A 89 11.13 -7.87 10.04
C ASP A 89 12.20 -8.26 8.99
N SER A 90 12.05 -7.77 7.76
CA SER A 90 13.03 -7.95 6.67
C SER A 90 14.02 -6.77 6.53
N GLY A 91 14.05 -5.85 7.51
CA GLY A 91 14.93 -4.68 7.49
C GLY A 91 14.54 -3.61 6.46
N ARG A 92 13.31 -3.65 5.94
CA ARG A 92 12.77 -2.65 4.98
C ARG A 92 11.94 -1.61 5.71
N SER A 93 11.81 -0.42 5.10
CA SER A 93 10.99 0.66 5.67
C SER A 93 9.49 0.39 5.48
N GLY A 94 8.67 0.83 6.43
CA GLY A 94 7.21 0.73 6.33
C GLY A 94 6.58 1.44 5.13
N LYS A 95 7.30 2.37 4.47
CA LYS A 95 6.83 3.07 3.26
C LYS A 95 6.47 2.12 2.11
N TRP A 96 7.09 0.94 2.07
CA TRP A 96 6.80 -0.09 1.07
C TRP A 96 5.43 -0.76 1.27
N ALA A 97 4.75 -0.52 2.39
CA ALA A 97 3.38 -1.00 2.61
C ALA A 97 2.35 -0.37 1.66
N ASN A 98 2.72 0.69 0.92
CA ASN A 98 1.87 1.33 -0.08
C ASN A 98 1.84 0.60 -1.43
N LEU A 99 2.71 -0.39 -1.66
CA LEU A 99 2.79 -1.10 -2.95
C LEU A 99 1.46 -1.77 -3.38
N PRO A 100 0.70 -2.44 -2.49
CA PRO A 100 -0.61 -2.97 -2.85
C PRO A 100 -1.60 -1.89 -3.29
N LEU A 101 -1.56 -0.72 -2.66
CA LEU A 101 -2.43 0.41 -3.02
C LEU A 101 -2.05 0.97 -4.40
N ILE A 102 -0.74 1.11 -4.67
CA ILE A 102 -0.24 1.53 -6.00
C ILE A 102 -0.68 0.52 -7.07
N SER A 103 -0.55 -0.79 -6.78
CA SER A 103 -0.99 -1.85 -7.69
C SER A 103 -2.49 -1.79 -7.96
N LEU A 104 -3.30 -1.62 -6.92
CA LEU A 104 -4.76 -1.53 -7.04
C LEU A 104 -5.19 -0.30 -7.84
N VAL A 105 -4.67 0.89 -7.51
CA VAL A 105 -5.04 2.13 -8.19
C VAL A 105 -4.60 2.11 -9.66
N SER A 106 -3.36 1.68 -9.94
CA SER A 106 -2.89 1.57 -11.33
C SER A 106 -3.62 0.48 -12.12
N GLY A 107 -4.02 -0.62 -11.47
CA GLY A 107 -4.86 -1.65 -12.06
C GLY A 107 -6.25 -1.13 -12.43
N LEU A 108 -6.88 -0.32 -11.56
CA LEU A 108 -8.14 0.34 -11.88
C LEU A 108 -8.02 1.30 -13.06
N VAL A 109 -6.97 2.12 -13.10
CA VAL A 109 -6.70 3.02 -14.25
C VAL A 109 -6.51 2.22 -15.53
N LEU A 110 -5.76 1.12 -15.48
CA LEU A 110 -5.55 0.23 -16.63
C LEU A 110 -6.88 -0.38 -17.11
N MET A 111 -7.70 -0.89 -16.18
CA MET A 111 -9.02 -1.45 -16.50
C MET A 111 -9.96 -0.42 -17.11
N MET A 112 -9.97 0.81 -16.60
CA MET A 112 -10.74 1.91 -17.19
C MET A 112 -10.24 2.25 -18.60
N GLY A 113 -8.92 2.27 -18.81
CA GLY A 113 -8.32 2.49 -20.12
C GLY A 113 -8.71 1.42 -21.14
N ILE A 114 -8.59 0.14 -20.78
CA ILE A 114 -8.98 -0.99 -21.63
C ILE A 114 -10.50 -0.98 -21.88
N GLY A 115 -11.31 -0.75 -20.85
CA GLY A 115 -12.76 -0.66 -21.00
C GLY A 115 -13.16 0.43 -21.99
N SER A 116 -12.55 1.62 -21.88
CA SER A 116 -12.80 2.73 -22.79
C SER A 116 -12.42 2.42 -24.23
N THR A 117 -11.30 1.71 -24.47
CA THR A 117 -10.87 1.38 -25.83
C THR A 117 -11.74 0.29 -26.46
N VAL A 118 -12.08 -0.76 -25.71
CA VAL A 118 -12.99 -1.82 -26.17
C VAL A 118 -14.37 -1.26 -26.50
N LEU A 119 -14.90 -0.39 -25.64
CA LEU A 119 -16.17 0.30 -25.92
C LEU A 119 -16.06 1.09 -27.23
N SER A 120 -15.03 1.94 -27.37
CA SER A 120 -14.86 2.81 -28.55
C SER A 120 -14.71 2.05 -29.88
N SER A 121 -14.02 0.91 -29.88
CA SER A 121 -13.81 0.11 -31.10
C SER A 121 -15.08 -0.65 -31.53
N SER A 122 -15.91 -1.08 -30.58
CA SER A 122 -17.23 -1.66 -30.88
C SER A 122 -18.19 -0.64 -31.51
N PHE A 123 -18.07 0.66 -31.18
CA PHE A 123 -18.83 1.72 -31.84
C PHE A 123 -18.37 1.98 -33.28
N ALA A 124 -17.06 2.02 -33.50
CA ALA A 124 -16.50 2.36 -34.81
C ALA A 124 -16.72 1.27 -35.87
N SER A 125 -16.84 0.01 -35.46
CA SER A 125 -16.95 -1.15 -36.36
C SER A 125 -18.38 -1.51 -36.78
N GLY A 126 -19.42 -0.85 -36.23
CA GLY A 126 -20.83 -1.11 -36.57
C GLY A 126 -21.29 -2.56 -36.34
N GLY A 127 -20.49 -3.37 -35.63
CA GLY A 127 -20.56 -4.83 -35.62
C GLY A 127 -21.47 -5.46 -34.56
N LEU A 128 -22.12 -4.68 -33.69
CA LEU A 128 -23.14 -5.20 -32.79
C LEU A 128 -24.54 -4.89 -33.34
N GLY A 129 -25.22 -5.95 -33.77
CA GLY A 129 -26.60 -5.91 -34.27
C GLY A 129 -27.56 -5.25 -33.29
N THR A 130 -28.44 -4.41 -33.82
CA THR A 130 -29.68 -3.91 -33.19
C THR A 130 -29.56 -3.38 -31.75
N GLY A 131 -28.74 -2.34 -31.56
CA GLY A 131 -29.20 -1.01 -31.13
C GLY A 131 -29.74 -0.75 -29.70
N GLY A 132 -30.08 -1.76 -28.88
CA GLY A 132 -30.67 -1.53 -27.55
C GLY A 132 -29.70 -1.74 -26.37
N GLU A 133 -28.90 -2.80 -26.42
CA GLU A 133 -28.28 -3.35 -25.21
C GLU A 133 -26.94 -2.69 -24.87
N VAL A 134 -26.10 -2.43 -25.88
CA VAL A 134 -24.84 -1.69 -25.73
C VAL A 134 -25.08 -0.21 -25.42
N VAL A 135 -26.17 0.36 -25.95
CA VAL A 135 -26.62 1.73 -25.65
C VAL A 135 -26.99 1.87 -24.18
N THR A 136 -27.57 0.83 -23.57
CA THR A 136 -27.96 0.88 -22.15
C THR A 136 -26.72 0.83 -21.24
N LEU A 137 -25.73 -0.02 -21.54
CA LEU A 137 -24.45 -0.06 -20.81
C LEU A 137 -23.64 1.24 -20.97
N MET A 138 -23.68 1.87 -22.15
CA MET A 138 -23.07 3.19 -22.37
C MET A 138 -23.85 4.34 -21.75
N ALA A 139 -25.18 4.27 -21.68
CA ALA A 139 -25.98 5.25 -20.97
C ALA A 139 -25.67 5.23 -19.47
N ILE A 140 -25.44 4.05 -18.87
CA ILE A 140 -24.98 3.92 -17.47
C ILE A 140 -23.58 4.53 -17.31
N GLY A 141 -22.64 4.16 -18.18
CA GLY A 141 -21.26 4.70 -18.14
C GLY A 141 -21.22 6.22 -18.33
N ALA A 142 -21.96 6.74 -19.31
CA ALA A 142 -22.06 8.17 -19.58
C ALA A 142 -22.80 8.93 -18.47
N ALA A 143 -23.88 8.38 -17.91
CA ALA A 143 -24.60 9.00 -16.80
C ALA A 143 -23.74 9.02 -15.50
N LEU A 144 -22.94 7.99 -15.25
CA LEU A 144 -21.96 7.97 -14.15
C LEU A 144 -20.85 9.01 -14.34
N VAL A 145 -20.36 9.20 -15.56
CA VAL A 145 -19.31 10.20 -15.88
C VAL A 145 -19.87 11.64 -15.88
N LEU A 146 -21.11 11.83 -16.36
CA LEU A 146 -21.77 13.14 -16.45
C LEU A 146 -22.49 13.53 -15.15
N GLY A 147 -22.54 12.65 -14.15
CA GLY A 147 -23.15 12.91 -12.85
C GLY A 147 -24.68 12.99 -12.87
N ASP A 148 -25.33 12.58 -13.96
CA ASP A 148 -26.79 12.60 -14.08
C ASP A 148 -27.39 11.35 -13.42
N THR A 149 -27.47 11.41 -12.09
CA THR A 149 -28.00 10.34 -11.24
C THR A 149 -29.47 9.97 -11.54
N SER A 150 -30.23 10.85 -12.20
CA SER A 150 -31.65 10.62 -12.50
C SER A 150 -31.86 9.49 -13.51
N ASN A 151 -30.89 9.29 -14.40
CA ASN A 151 -30.94 8.27 -15.45
C ASN A 151 -30.10 7.03 -15.15
N VAL A 152 -29.25 7.07 -14.11
CA VAL A 152 -28.38 5.93 -13.75
C VAL A 152 -29.20 4.71 -13.33
N TRP A 153 -30.18 4.87 -12.44
CA TRP A 153 -30.94 3.75 -11.90
C TRP A 153 -31.86 3.07 -12.91
N PRO A 154 -32.69 3.78 -13.69
CA PRO A 154 -33.50 3.15 -14.73
C PRO A 154 -32.65 2.37 -15.73
N ALA A 155 -31.50 2.91 -16.12
CA ALA A 155 -30.57 2.23 -17.02
C ALA A 155 -29.94 1.00 -16.35
N ALA A 156 -29.49 1.10 -15.09
CA ALA A 156 -28.96 -0.03 -14.33
C ALA A 156 -29.95 -1.18 -14.17
N PHE A 157 -31.23 -0.87 -13.88
CA PHE A 157 -32.29 -1.87 -13.79
C PHE A 157 -32.57 -2.54 -15.13
N ALA A 158 -32.62 -1.77 -16.22
CA ALA A 158 -32.79 -2.32 -17.56
C ALA A 158 -31.63 -3.24 -17.93
N SER A 159 -30.39 -2.82 -17.66
CA SER A 159 -29.20 -3.65 -17.89
C SER A 159 -29.20 -4.92 -17.05
N ALA A 160 -29.53 -4.85 -15.76
CA ALA A 160 -29.61 -6.04 -14.91
C ALA A 160 -30.65 -7.04 -15.44
N ALA A 161 -31.84 -6.56 -15.82
CA ALA A 161 -32.89 -7.41 -16.37
C ALA A 161 -32.49 -8.08 -17.71
N VAL A 162 -31.79 -7.34 -18.58
CA VAL A 162 -31.26 -7.89 -19.84
C VAL A 162 -30.18 -8.94 -19.57
N LEU A 163 -29.21 -8.63 -18.71
CA LEU A 163 -28.11 -9.55 -18.37
C LEU A 163 -28.62 -10.83 -17.68
N ASP A 164 -29.63 -10.72 -16.83
CA ASP A 164 -30.28 -11.87 -16.19
C ASP A 164 -31.03 -12.74 -17.19
N ALA A 165 -31.74 -12.12 -18.16
CA ALA A 165 -32.44 -12.83 -19.22
C ALA A 165 -31.49 -13.54 -20.20
N ILE A 166 -30.32 -12.95 -20.49
CA ILE A 166 -29.28 -13.53 -21.34
C ILE A 166 -28.60 -14.71 -20.62
N GLY A 167 -28.41 -14.59 -19.30
CA GLY A 167 -27.74 -15.60 -18.48
C GLY A 167 -26.21 -15.53 -18.58
N TRP A 168 -25.53 -15.99 -17.52
CA TRP A 168 -24.08 -15.93 -17.39
C TRP A 168 -23.32 -16.67 -18.50
N ASP A 169 -23.86 -17.80 -18.99
CA ASP A 169 -23.22 -18.59 -20.03
C ASP A 169 -23.12 -17.84 -21.36
N ALA A 170 -24.16 -17.08 -21.73
CA ALA A 170 -24.14 -16.27 -22.93
C ALA A 170 -23.27 -15.02 -22.77
N ILE A 171 -23.18 -14.44 -21.57
CA ILE A 171 -22.21 -13.35 -21.28
C ILE A 171 -20.78 -13.86 -21.45
N TRP A 172 -20.44 -15.02 -20.89
CA TRP A 172 -19.12 -15.62 -21.08
C TRP A 172 -18.88 -16.01 -22.54
N GLY A 173 -19.90 -16.51 -23.23
CA GLY A 173 -19.87 -16.76 -24.68
C GLY A 173 -19.51 -15.50 -25.45
N MET A 174 -20.23 -14.40 -25.24
CA MET A 174 -19.98 -13.10 -25.87
C MET A 174 -18.58 -12.56 -25.54
N LEU A 175 -18.15 -12.61 -24.27
CA LEU A 175 -16.81 -12.17 -23.87
C LEU A 175 -15.72 -13.03 -24.51
N SER A 176 -15.92 -14.35 -24.56
CA SER A 176 -14.98 -15.26 -25.23
C SER A 176 -14.92 -15.01 -26.73
N GLU A 177 -16.05 -14.69 -27.35
CA GLU A 177 -16.13 -14.33 -28.76
C GLU A 177 -15.46 -12.98 -29.02
N VAL A 178 -15.66 -11.97 -28.17
CA VAL A 178 -14.95 -10.70 -28.24
C VAL A 178 -13.44 -10.91 -28.10
N MET A 179 -13.01 -11.75 -27.14
CA MET A 179 -11.60 -12.11 -26.97
C MET A 179 -11.06 -12.93 -28.14
N ALA A 180 -11.88 -13.75 -28.80
CA ALA A 180 -11.50 -14.52 -29.99
C ALA A 180 -11.50 -13.65 -31.27
N ARG A 181 -12.37 -12.64 -31.35
CA ARG A 181 -12.49 -11.66 -32.45
C ARG A 181 -11.55 -10.47 -32.32
N THR A 182 -10.85 -10.31 -31.19
CA THR A 182 -9.54 -9.64 -31.22
C THR A 182 -8.60 -10.47 -32.09
N GLU A 183 -8.82 -10.40 -33.41
CA GLU A 183 -7.83 -10.73 -34.42
C GLU A 183 -6.52 -10.17 -33.94
N SER A 184 -5.47 -11.01 -33.99
CA SER A 184 -4.12 -10.65 -33.56
C SER A 184 -3.88 -9.20 -33.92
N VAL A 185 -3.85 -8.31 -32.91
CA VAL A 185 -3.53 -6.91 -33.12
C VAL A 185 -2.31 -6.95 -34.02
N GLU A 186 -2.43 -6.47 -35.26
CA GLU A 186 -1.32 -6.52 -36.20
C GLU A 186 -0.26 -5.63 -35.57
N MET A 187 0.63 -6.25 -34.80
CA MET A 187 1.66 -5.58 -34.03
C MET A 187 2.50 -4.75 -34.99
N GLY A 188 2.62 -5.16 -36.26
CA GLY A 188 3.23 -4.38 -37.33
C GLY A 188 2.50 -3.08 -37.65
N THR A 189 1.17 -3.09 -37.75
CA THR A 189 0.37 -1.90 -38.05
C THR A 189 0.32 -0.94 -36.85
N ALA A 190 0.13 -1.48 -35.64
CA ALA A 190 0.19 -0.67 -34.41
C ALA A 190 1.60 -0.09 -34.17
N ALA A 191 2.66 -0.89 -34.33
CA ALA A 191 4.04 -0.42 -34.17
C ALA A 191 4.47 0.57 -35.26
N SER A 192 3.97 0.42 -36.49
CA SER A 192 4.29 1.36 -37.58
C SER A 192 3.59 2.71 -37.41
N GLN A 193 2.29 2.73 -37.05
CA GLN A 193 1.58 3.96 -36.71
C GLN A 193 2.20 4.65 -35.50
N PHE A 194 2.56 3.88 -34.48
CA PHE A 194 3.24 4.39 -33.31
C PHE A 194 4.64 4.93 -33.65
N GLY A 195 5.42 4.21 -34.46
CA GLY A 195 6.72 4.64 -34.95
C GLY A 195 6.64 5.90 -35.83
N GLN A 196 5.57 6.06 -36.59
CA GLN A 196 5.29 7.27 -37.36
C GLN A 196 4.96 8.45 -36.44
N SER A 197 4.12 8.24 -35.41
CA SER A 197 3.82 9.27 -34.40
C SER A 197 5.08 9.73 -33.64
N LEU A 198 5.98 8.81 -33.30
CA LEU A 198 7.29 9.15 -32.72
C LEU A 198 8.18 9.96 -33.67
N LYS A 199 8.12 9.71 -34.98
CA LYS A 199 8.89 10.49 -35.97
C LYS A 199 8.32 11.89 -36.16
N GLU A 200 6.99 12.02 -36.18
CA GLU A 200 6.31 13.30 -36.40
C GLU A 200 6.34 14.19 -35.15
N GLN A 201 6.21 13.61 -33.96
CA GLN A 201 6.18 14.34 -32.68
C GLN A 201 7.02 13.61 -31.62
N PRO A 202 8.37 13.70 -31.69
CA PRO A 202 9.25 12.90 -30.84
C PRO A 202 9.07 13.14 -29.34
N LEU A 203 8.77 14.38 -28.94
CA LEU A 203 8.53 14.72 -27.54
C LEU A 203 7.21 14.12 -27.03
N MET A 204 6.09 14.33 -27.75
CA MET A 204 4.78 13.83 -27.33
C MET A 204 4.69 12.31 -27.45
N GLY A 205 5.19 11.72 -28.54
CA GLY A 205 5.22 10.28 -28.72
C GLY A 205 6.07 9.56 -27.68
N GLY A 206 7.22 10.14 -27.30
CA GLY A 206 8.07 9.60 -26.24
C GLY A 206 7.39 9.62 -24.87
N GLN A 207 6.72 10.73 -24.52
CA GLN A 207 5.95 10.84 -23.28
C GLN A 207 4.79 9.85 -23.23
N LEU A 208 4.06 9.68 -24.36
CA LEU A 208 2.94 8.76 -24.45
C LEU A 208 3.39 7.29 -24.33
N LEU A 209 4.54 6.92 -24.92
CA LEU A 209 5.13 5.59 -24.72
C LEU A 209 5.43 5.30 -23.25
N ILE A 210 6.11 6.24 -22.58
CA ILE A 210 6.49 6.08 -21.18
C ILE A 210 5.23 5.98 -20.31
N ALA A 211 4.20 6.78 -20.61
CA ALA A 211 2.92 6.72 -19.91
C ALA A 211 2.20 5.38 -20.15
N MET A 212 2.19 4.85 -21.37
CA MET A 212 1.57 3.56 -21.68
C MET A 212 2.30 2.40 -21.00
N ILE A 213 3.62 2.32 -21.15
CA ILE A 213 4.44 1.29 -20.51
C ILE A 213 4.30 1.39 -18.99
N GLY A 214 4.36 2.61 -18.44
CA GLY A 214 4.16 2.87 -17.03
C GLY A 214 2.79 2.37 -16.57
N THR A 215 1.71 2.75 -17.24
CA THR A 215 0.34 2.39 -16.82
C THR A 215 0.09 0.89 -16.89
N VAL A 216 0.61 0.22 -17.92
CA VAL A 216 0.47 -1.23 -18.09
C VAL A 216 1.36 -1.99 -17.11
N ALA A 217 2.63 -1.62 -16.95
CA ALA A 217 3.58 -2.37 -16.14
C ALA A 217 3.47 -2.09 -14.63
N THR A 218 3.12 -0.87 -14.22
CA THR A 218 3.04 -0.46 -12.81
C THR A 218 2.23 -1.41 -11.93
N PRO A 219 1.00 -1.85 -12.29
CA PRO A 219 0.22 -2.72 -11.41
C PRO A 219 0.92 -4.05 -11.13
N PHE A 220 1.55 -4.63 -12.15
CA PHE A 220 2.25 -5.91 -12.04
C PHE A 220 3.57 -5.77 -11.31
N VAL A 221 4.37 -4.74 -11.62
CA VAL A 221 5.65 -4.50 -10.94
C VAL A 221 5.42 -4.21 -9.46
N ALA A 222 4.42 -3.39 -9.11
CA ALA A 222 4.10 -3.10 -7.72
C ALA A 222 3.61 -4.35 -6.95
N ALA A 223 2.73 -5.16 -7.56
CA ALA A 223 2.27 -6.42 -6.98
C ALA A 223 3.43 -7.41 -6.77
N PHE A 224 4.29 -7.55 -7.78
CA PHE A 224 5.46 -8.42 -7.72
C PHE A 224 6.45 -7.98 -6.65
N MET A 225 6.75 -6.67 -6.58
CA MET A 225 7.62 -6.10 -5.55
C MET A 225 7.07 -6.32 -4.14
N HIS A 226 5.75 -6.15 -3.95
CA HIS A 226 5.09 -6.42 -2.68
C HIS A 226 5.24 -7.91 -2.30
N LEU A 227 4.90 -8.80 -3.24
CA LEU A 227 5.03 -10.25 -3.02
C LEU A 227 6.46 -10.63 -2.67
N PHE A 228 7.44 -10.10 -3.41
CA PHE A 228 8.86 -10.32 -3.16
C PHE A 228 9.25 -9.94 -1.72
N PHE A 229 8.85 -8.76 -1.25
CA PHE A 229 9.13 -8.34 0.13
C PHE A 229 8.44 -9.20 1.18
N MET A 230 7.24 -9.68 0.91
CA MET A 230 6.52 -10.57 1.84
C MET A 230 7.11 -11.98 1.90
N LEU A 231 7.86 -12.39 0.88
CA LEU A 231 8.58 -13.67 0.81
C LEU A 231 10.01 -13.62 1.35
N LEU A 232 10.62 -12.43 1.50
CA LEU A 232 12.00 -12.30 1.99
C LEU A 232 12.19 -12.94 3.37
N PRO A 233 13.28 -13.67 3.64
CA PRO A 233 13.52 -14.20 4.97
C PRO A 233 13.58 -13.10 6.03
N SER A 234 13.23 -13.44 7.27
CA SER A 234 13.42 -12.53 8.42
C SER A 234 14.89 -12.21 8.61
N ASP A 235 15.18 -10.95 8.91
CA ASP A 235 16.51 -10.55 9.35
C ASP A 235 16.78 -11.13 10.74
N ARG A 236 17.85 -11.91 10.88
CA ARG A 236 18.19 -12.61 12.13
C ARG A 236 18.85 -11.68 13.14
N ASP A 237 19.38 -10.55 12.67
CA ASP A 237 20.08 -9.61 13.51
C ASP A 237 19.12 -8.58 14.13
N TYR A 238 19.65 -7.85 15.12
CA TYR A 238 18.99 -6.68 15.68
C TYR A 238 18.94 -5.60 14.61
N ASN A 239 17.75 -5.04 14.39
CA ASN A 239 17.58 -3.90 13.51
C ASN A 239 16.94 -2.74 14.28
N SER A 240 16.78 -1.59 13.61
CA SER A 240 16.20 -0.38 14.20
C SER A 240 14.76 -0.54 14.71
N TYR A 241 14.11 -1.68 14.43
CA TYR A 241 12.72 -1.98 14.75
C TYR A 241 12.57 -3.06 15.83
N GLY A 242 13.66 -3.52 16.45
CA GLY A 242 13.62 -4.41 17.61
C GLY A 242 14.38 -5.72 17.44
N GLU A 243 14.34 -6.53 18.50
CA GLU A 243 15.03 -7.82 18.57
C GLU A 243 14.39 -8.83 17.61
N SER A 244 15.19 -9.69 17.00
CA SER A 244 14.67 -10.76 16.16
C SER A 244 13.99 -11.82 17.04
N SER A 245 12.88 -12.36 16.55
CA SER A 245 12.21 -13.50 17.21
C SER A 245 12.92 -14.85 16.96
N VAL A 246 13.94 -14.84 16.10
CA VAL A 246 14.71 -16.02 15.70
C VAL A 246 16.02 -16.01 16.46
N THR A 247 16.29 -17.09 17.19
CA THR A 247 17.55 -17.25 17.91
C THR A 247 18.73 -17.10 16.94
N PRO A 248 19.70 -16.22 17.21
CA PRO A 248 20.86 -16.07 16.34
C PRO A 248 21.62 -17.39 16.24
N VAL A 249 21.97 -17.79 15.01
CA VAL A 249 22.69 -19.05 14.74
C VAL A 249 24.12 -19.00 15.28
N THR A 250 24.67 -17.80 15.42
CA THR A 250 25.96 -17.58 16.05
C THR A 250 25.73 -17.21 17.51
N GLY A 251 26.18 -18.06 18.43
CA GLY A 251 26.10 -17.85 19.89
C GLY A 251 26.93 -16.67 20.42
N ALA A 252 27.18 -15.66 19.60
CA ALA A 252 27.83 -14.43 20.01
C ALA A 252 26.75 -13.41 20.42
N PRO A 253 26.56 -13.14 21.73
CA PRO A 253 25.71 -12.05 22.16
C PRO A 253 26.35 -10.73 21.72
N LYS A 254 25.92 -10.17 20.59
CA LYS A 254 26.27 -8.79 20.24
C LYS A 254 25.48 -7.87 21.16
N ARG A 255 26.16 -7.44 22.22
CA ARG A 255 25.72 -6.37 23.14
C ARG A 255 25.21 -5.16 22.35
N LYS A 256 24.16 -4.53 22.89
CA LYS A 256 23.62 -3.22 22.51
C LYS A 256 24.74 -2.25 22.11
N THR A 257 24.87 -1.99 20.82
CA THR A 257 25.53 -0.78 20.30
C THR A 257 24.61 -0.09 19.30
N SER A 258 23.33 0.06 19.67
CA SER A 258 22.49 1.13 19.13
C SER A 258 22.43 2.24 20.16
N GLU A 259 23.48 3.05 20.23
CA GLU A 259 23.42 4.49 20.48
C GLU A 259 24.84 4.99 20.66
N ASN A 260 25.22 5.92 19.80
CA ASN A 260 26.48 6.62 19.79
C ASN A 260 27.65 5.88 19.11
N SER A 261 27.74 6.02 17.79
CA SER A 261 28.98 5.80 17.02
C SER A 261 30.16 6.63 17.59
N LEU A 262 29.88 7.69 18.36
CA LEU A 262 30.86 8.47 19.10
C LEU A 262 31.31 7.85 20.43
N ALA A 263 30.66 6.78 20.92
CA ALA A 263 31.12 6.08 22.13
C ALA A 263 32.52 5.47 21.93
N ALA A 264 32.84 5.05 20.70
CA ALA A 264 34.20 4.62 20.35
C ALA A 264 35.21 5.77 20.38
N TYR A 265 34.77 7.03 20.25
CA TYR A 265 35.64 8.20 20.44
C TYR A 265 35.73 8.60 21.92
N ALA A 266 34.81 8.17 22.78
CA ALA A 266 34.89 8.45 24.22
C ALA A 266 36.13 7.84 24.88
N CYS A 267 36.64 6.70 24.39
CA CYS A 267 37.89 6.13 24.88
C CYS A 267 39.13 6.97 24.48
N LEU A 268 39.06 7.75 23.40
CA LEU A 268 40.12 8.69 23.03
C LEU A 268 40.15 9.93 23.93
N PHE A 269 39.03 10.22 24.61
CA PHE A 269 38.90 11.33 25.55
C PHE A 269 38.80 10.85 27.00
N GLU A 270 39.15 9.60 27.27
CA GLU A 270 39.15 9.05 28.62
C GLU A 270 40.28 9.71 29.41
N LYS A 271 39.94 10.82 30.09
CA LYS A 271 40.88 11.59 30.89
C LYS A 271 41.47 10.72 31.97
N THR A 272 42.79 10.82 32.16
CA THR A 272 43.50 10.09 33.20
C THR A 272 42.88 10.40 34.57
N PRO A 273 42.97 9.49 35.55
CA PRO A 273 42.44 9.72 36.89
C PRO A 273 42.97 11.02 37.52
N GLU A 274 44.21 11.38 37.20
CA GLU A 274 44.87 12.60 37.65
C GLU A 274 44.28 13.86 37.03
N GLU A 275 43.98 13.87 35.73
CA GLU A 275 43.31 14.99 35.07
C GLU A 275 41.89 15.20 35.59
N GLN A 276 41.17 14.12 35.86
CA GLN A 276 39.84 14.20 36.47
C GLN A 276 39.89 14.77 37.89
N ALA A 277 40.91 14.41 38.67
CA ALA A 277 41.12 14.98 40.00
C ALA A 277 41.38 16.49 39.93
N ARG A 278 42.28 16.93 39.02
CA ARG A 278 42.57 18.36 38.80
C ARG A 278 41.35 19.15 38.35
N LEU A 279 40.52 18.60 37.46
CA LEU A 279 39.28 19.24 37.03
C LEU A 279 38.27 19.36 38.17
N LYS A 280 38.15 18.33 39.02
CA LYS A 280 37.28 18.40 40.21
C LYS A 280 37.78 19.43 41.21
N GLU A 281 39.08 19.58 41.39
CA GLU A 281 39.67 20.63 42.23
C GLU A 281 39.42 22.03 41.66
N ALA A 282 39.62 22.22 40.36
CA ALA A 282 39.33 23.47 39.66
C ALA A 282 37.85 23.83 39.76
N GLN A 283 36.95 22.88 39.50
CA GLN A 283 35.50 23.07 39.66
C GLN A 283 35.12 23.41 41.09
N LYS A 284 35.73 22.77 42.10
CA LYS A 284 35.49 23.11 43.51
C LYS A 284 35.99 24.52 43.84
N ALA A 285 37.12 24.95 43.28
CA ALA A 285 37.63 26.30 43.47
C ALA A 285 36.71 27.35 42.82
N GLU A 286 36.25 27.10 41.59
CA GLU A 286 35.30 27.94 40.88
C GLU A 286 33.96 28.03 41.64
N LEU A 287 33.44 26.90 42.12
CA LEU A 287 32.20 26.89 42.91
C LEU A 287 32.35 27.67 44.21
N LYS A 288 33.50 27.57 44.89
CA LYS A 288 33.79 28.35 46.09
C LYS A 288 33.88 29.85 45.78
N ALA A 289 34.49 30.24 44.67
CA ALA A 289 34.57 31.63 44.24
C ALA A 289 33.17 32.20 43.88
N LEU A 290 32.37 31.43 43.16
CA LEU A 290 30.97 31.76 42.87
C LEU A 290 30.12 31.86 44.14
N TYR A 291 30.35 30.98 45.12
CA TYR A 291 29.66 31.02 46.39
C TYR A 291 30.03 32.27 47.22
N ARG A 292 31.32 32.62 47.28
CA ARG A 292 31.79 33.84 47.97
C ARG A 292 31.19 35.10 47.36
N SER A 293 31.21 35.20 46.03
CA SER A 293 30.67 36.38 45.33
C SER A 293 29.15 36.49 45.43
N ARG A 294 28.39 35.40 45.20
CA ARG A 294 26.93 35.46 45.13
C ARG A 294 26.24 35.34 46.49
N VAL A 295 26.75 34.51 47.39
CA VAL A 295 26.07 34.21 48.66
C VAL A 295 26.59 35.06 49.79
N LEU A 296 27.91 35.27 49.86
CA LEU A 296 28.53 36.06 50.92
C LEU A 296 28.67 37.54 50.56
N GLY A 297 28.40 37.93 49.31
CA GLY A 297 28.53 39.30 48.83
C GLY A 297 29.97 39.83 48.84
N GLN A 298 30.97 38.93 48.94
CA GLN A 298 32.38 39.29 48.92
C GLN A 298 32.82 39.43 47.46
N THR A 299 32.91 40.65 46.97
CA THR A 299 33.60 40.94 45.70
C THR A 299 35.10 40.81 45.97
N ASP A 300 35.77 39.86 45.32
CA ASP A 300 37.24 39.77 45.33
C ASP A 300 37.81 41.02 44.63
N THR A 301 37.88 42.14 45.33
CA THR A 301 38.69 43.30 44.94
C THR A 301 40.14 42.92 45.20
N PRO A 302 41.00 42.75 44.18
CA PRO A 302 42.39 42.45 44.41
C PRO A 302 43.01 43.67 45.11
N ASP A 303 43.49 43.49 46.34
CA ASP A 303 44.23 44.50 47.07
C ASP A 303 45.44 44.94 46.22
N ALA A 304 45.39 46.19 45.76
CA ALA A 304 46.50 46.82 45.08
C ALA A 304 47.65 46.99 46.08
N PRO A 305 48.90 46.68 45.71
CA PRO A 305 50.03 46.80 46.63
C PRO A 305 50.31 48.29 46.94
N VAL A 306 50.28 48.64 48.23
CA VAL A 306 50.87 49.86 48.81
C VAL A 306 51.71 49.46 50.03
#